data_AF-E1YIT8-F1
#
_entry.id   AF-E1YIT8-F1
#
_cell.length_a   1.000
_cell.length_b   1.000
_cell.length_c   1.000
_cell.angle_alpha   90.00
_cell.angle_beta   90.00
_cell.angle_gamma   90.00
#
_symmetry.space_group_name_H-M   'P 1'
#
loop_
_entity.id
_entity.type
_entity.pdbx_description
1 polymer ?
#
loop_
_entity_poly.entity_id
_entity_poly.type
_entity_poly.pdbx_seq_one_letter_code
_entity_poly.pdbx_strand_id
1 'polypeptide(L)' 'MKKAALVFIFSVFALLTLLMTLSVAEDQKGVITVTPNIGAYFFEGNQELEDGITSGINIGYDFNKTCSVEGSFN' A
#
# COMPACT_ATOMS: atom_id res chain seq x y z
N MET A 1 -30.41 8.25 7.70
CA MET A 1 -28.95 8.13 7.88
C MET A 1 -28.35 6.94 7.14
N LYS A 2 -28.81 5.69 7.38
CA LYS A 2 -28.25 4.49 6.73
C LYS A 2 -28.27 4.50 5.19
N LYS A 3 -29.38 4.94 4.57
CA LYS A 3 -29.51 5.04 3.10
C LYS A 3 -28.57 6.10 2.50
N ALA A 4 -28.43 7.25 3.15
CA ALA A 4 -27.53 8.32 2.71
C ALA A 4 -26.06 7.88 2.83
N ALA A 5 -25.69 7.18 3.91
CA ALA A 5 -24.36 6.59 4.06
C ALA A 5 -24.07 5.54 2.98
N LEU A 6 -25.05 4.70 2.65
CA LEU A 6 -24.91 3.69 1.60
C LEU A 6 -24.71 4.34 0.22
N VAL A 7 -25.52 5.34 -0.11
CA VAL A 7 -25.39 6.12 -1.35
C VAL A 7 -24.03 6.82 -1.40
N PHE A 8 -23.56 7.39 -0.28
CA PHE A 8 -22.26 8.03 -0.20
C PHE A 8 -21.10 7.05 -0.47
N ILE A 9 -21.10 5.89 0.20
CA ILE A 9 -20.08 4.85 -0.02
C ILE A 9 -20.08 4.38 -1.47
N PHE A 10 -21.26 4.14 -2.04
CA PHE A 10 -21.39 3.71 -3.43
C PHE A 10 -20.90 4.79 -4.42
N SER A 11 -21.17 6.06 -4.12
CA SER A 11 -20.71 7.19 -4.94
C SER A 11 -19.19 7.36 -4.88
N VAL A 12 -18.59 7.20 -3.70
CA VAL A 12 -17.13 7.22 -3.52
C VAL A 12 -16.49 6.06 -4.27
N PHE A 13 -17.06 4.86 -4.15
CA PHE A 13 -16.55 3.68 -4.86
C PHE A 13 -16.65 3.85 -6.38
N ALA A 14 -17.78 4.32 -6.90
CA ALA A 14 -17.95 4.60 -8.33
C ALA A 14 -16.96 5.66 -8.82
N LEU A 15 -16.73 6.73 -8.06
CA LEU A 15 -15.73 7.76 -8.38
C LEU A 15 -14.32 7.17 -8.45
N LEU A 16 -13.94 6.30 -7.49
CA LEU A 16 -12.64 5.63 -7.49
C LEU A 16 -12.45 4.73 -8.72
N THR A 17 -13.49 4.02 -9.16
CA THR A 17 -13.41 3.18 -10.37
C THR A 17 -13.24 3.99 -11.66
N LEU A 18 -13.79 5.20 -11.73
CA LEU A 18 -13.63 6.10 -12.89
C LEU A 18 -12.22 6.69 -13.00
N LEU A 19 -11.47 6.70 -11.89
CA LEU A 19 -10.10 7.20 -11.83
C LEU A 19 -9.05 6.12 -12.10
N MET A 20 -9.47 4.86 -12.31
CA MET A 20 -8.53 3.80 -12.66
C MET A 20 -8.08 3.95 -14.13
N THR A 21 -6.82 4.32 -14.33
CA THR A 21 -6.17 4.29 -15.64
C THR A 21 -5.79 2.86 -16.02
N LEU A 22 -5.53 2.60 -17.31
CA LEU A 22 -4.95 1.34 -17.79
C LEU A 22 -3.66 1.04 -17.02
N SER A 23 -3.68 0.08 -16.09
CA SER A 23 -2.47 -0.39 -15.43
C SER A 23 -1.71 -1.26 -16.42
N VAL A 24 -0.70 -0.67 -17.08
CA VAL A 24 0.29 -1.45 -17.79
C VAL A 24 1.29 -1.93 -16.74
N ALA A 25 1.40 -3.25 -16.56
CA ALA A 25 2.36 -3.87 -15.65
C ALA A 25 3.80 -3.78 -16.21
N GLU A 26 4.20 -2.58 -16.62
CA GLU A 26 5.56 -2.26 -17.03
C GLU A 26 6.18 -1.39 -15.94
N ASP A 27 7.38 -1.79 -15.50
CA ASP A 27 8.20 -0.97 -14.62
C ASP A 27 8.62 0.31 -15.36
N GLN A 28 8.10 1.43 -14.87
CA GLN A 28 8.21 2.73 -15.51
C GLN A 28 9.15 3.61 -14.71
N LYS A 29 10.17 4.14 -15.38
CA LYS A 29 11.08 5.10 -14.80
C LYS A 29 10.32 6.33 -14.30
N GLY A 30 10.59 6.75 -13.07
CA GLY A 30 10.04 7.95 -12.45
C GLY A 30 8.66 7.77 -11.83
N VAL A 31 8.22 6.52 -11.63
CA VAL A 31 6.95 6.23 -10.96
C VAL A 31 7.10 6.31 -9.45
N ILE A 32 6.07 6.87 -8.80
CA ILE A 32 5.88 6.82 -7.36
C ILE A 32 4.85 5.73 -7.05
N THR A 33 5.20 4.83 -6.15
CA THR A 33 4.30 3.78 -5.68
C THR A 33 3.88 4.06 -4.24
N VAL A 34 2.61 3.82 -3.93
CA VAL A 34 2.08 3.88 -2.56
C VAL A 34 1.34 2.58 -2.30
N THR A 35 1.82 1.80 -1.34
CA THR A 35 1.39 0.42 -1.13
C THR A 35 1.06 0.18 0.34
N PRO A 36 -0.18 -0.17 0.70
CA PRO A 36 -0.47 -0.66 2.04
C PRO A 36 0.19 -2.03 2.25
N ASN A 37 0.74 -2.27 3.44
CA ASN A 37 1.43 -3.52 3.78
C ASN A 37 0.87 -4.14 5.07
N ILE A 38 1.02 -5.46 5.19
CA ILE A 38 0.82 -6.22 6.42
C ILE A 38 1.88 -7.33 6.46
N GLY A 39 2.47 -7.56 7.62
CA GLY A 39 3.56 -8.51 7.81
C GLY A 39 3.62 -9.05 9.24
N ALA A 40 4.63 -9.89 9.50
CA ALA A 40 4.94 -10.42 10.82
C ALA A 40 6.45 -10.44 11.03
N TYR A 41 6.88 -10.34 12.28
CA TYR A 41 8.28 -10.45 12.68
C TYR A 41 8.42 -11.53 13.75
N PHE A 42 9.53 -12.26 13.68
CA PHE A 42 9.88 -13.33 14.61
C PHE A 42 11.29 -13.08 15.12
N PHE A 43 11.47 -13.02 16.43
CA PHE A 43 12.77 -12.83 17.06
C PHE A 43 13.43 -14.16 17.41
N GLU A 44 14.77 -14.15 17.49
CA GLU A 44 15.46 -15.27 18.08
C GLU A 44 15.12 -15.33 19.58
N GLY A 45 14.50 -16.42 20.03
CA GLY A 45 13.91 -16.56 21.37
C GLY A 45 14.89 -16.52 22.55
N ASN A 46 16.15 -16.16 22.31
CA ASN A 46 17.18 -15.90 23.32
C ASN A 46 17.29 -14.40 23.70
N GLN A 47 16.48 -13.53 23.11
CA GLN A 47 16.49 -12.08 23.36
C GLN A 47 15.36 -11.59 24.28
N GLU A 48 14.50 -12.49 24.78
CA GLU A 48 13.27 -12.14 25.55
C GLU A 48 12.37 -11.11 24.83
N LEU A 49 12.39 -11.13 23.50
CA LEU A 49 11.54 -10.29 22.65
C LEU A 49 10.33 -11.07 22.18
N GLU A 50 9.17 -10.42 22.13
CA GLU A 50 7.92 -11.00 21.66
C GLU A 50 7.81 -10.91 20.13
N ASP A 51 7.40 -11.99 19.48
CA ASP A 51 7.00 -11.99 18.07
C ASP A 51 5.72 -11.17 17.86
N GLY A 52 5.43 -10.77 16.62
CA GLY A 52 4.22 -10.00 16.37
C GLY A 52 3.86 -9.79 14.91
N ILE A 53 2.73 -9.10 14.73
CA ILE A 53 2.27 -8.61 13.43
C ILE A 53 2.59 -7.13 13.29
N THR A 54 2.79 -6.67 12.06
CA THR A 54 3.00 -5.27 11.72
C THR A 54 2.18 -4.91 10.49
N SER A 55 1.81 -3.65 10.35
CA SER A 55 1.08 -3.15 9.19
C SER A 55 1.44 -1.69 8.97
N GLY A 56 1.44 -1.24 7.73
CA GLY A 56 1.84 0.12 7.42
C GLY A 56 1.60 0.52 5.99
N ILE A 57 2.30 1.57 5.57
CA ILE A 57 2.34 2.06 4.19
C ILE A 57 3.78 2.14 3.73
N ASN A 58 4.02 1.67 2.50
CA ASN A 58 5.26 1.89 1.77
C ASN A 58 5.06 3.01 0.75
N ILE A 59 6.08 3.83 0.59
CA ILE A 59 6.22 4.78 -0.51
C ILE A 59 7.50 4.44 -1.25
N GLY A 60 7.41 4.25 -2.57
CA GLY A 60 8.54 3.94 -3.44
C GLY A 60 8.73 4.98 -4.55
N TYR A 61 9.95 5.06 -5.06
CA TYR A 61 10.29 5.82 -6.26
C TYR A 61 11.28 5.03 -7.14
N ASP A 62 10.91 4.85 -8.41
CA ASP A 62 11.71 4.10 -9.38
C ASP A 62 12.64 5.04 -10.16
N PHE A 63 13.96 4.98 -9.92
CA PHE A 63 14.93 5.82 -10.66
C PHE A 63 15.10 5.36 -12.12
N ASN A 64 14.96 4.07 -12.36
CA ASN A 64 15.00 3.39 -13.66
C ASN A 64 14.38 1.99 -13.50
N LYS A 65 14.32 1.21 -14.59
CA LYS A 65 13.69 -0.13 -14.66
C LYS A 65 14.31 -1.22 -13.77
N THR A 66 15.34 -0.90 -12.99
CA THR A 66 16.10 -1.88 -12.19
C THR A 66 16.50 -1.37 -10.82
N CYS A 67 16.22 -0.11 -10.50
CA CYS A 67 16.69 0.52 -9.28
C CYS A 67 15.65 1.50 -8.76
N SER A 68 15.28 1.27 -7.51
CA SER A 68 14.23 2.00 -6.81
C SER A 68 14.66 2.25 -5.36
N VAL A 69 14.04 3.23 -4.73
CA VAL A 69 14.14 3.46 -3.28
C VAL A 69 12.76 3.34 -2.68
N GLU A 70 12.69 2.74 -1.50
CA GLU A 70 11.45 2.59 -0.75
C GLU A 70 11.64 3.07 0.69
N GLY A 71 10.59 3.66 1.25
CA GLY A 71 10.45 3.96 2.67
C GLY A 71 9.16 3.35 3.20
N SER A 72 9.23 2.78 4.40
CA SER A 72 8.08 2.19 5.09
C SER A 72 7.80 2.95 6.39
N PHE A 73 6.52 3.17 6.67
CA PHE A 73 6.03 3.66 7.95
C PHE A 73 5.09 2.62 8.54
N ASN A 74 5.47 2.04 9.69
CA ASN A 74 4.73 1.01 10.42
C ASN A 74 4.61 1.38 11.90
#